data_AF-A0A3S8U7J3-F1
#
_entry.id   AF-A0A3S8U7J3-F1
#
_cell.length_a   1.000
_cell.length_b   1.000
_cell.length_c   1.000
_cell.angle_alpha   90.00
_cell.angle_beta   90.00
_cell.angle_gamma   90.00
#
_symmetry.space_group_name_H-M   'P 1'
#
loop_
_entity.id
_entity.type
_entity.pdbx_description
1 polymer ?
#
loop_
_entity_poly.entity_id
_entity_poly.type
_entity_poly.pdbx_seq_one_letter_code
_entity_poly.pdbx_strand_id
1 'polypeptide(L)'
;MNRRTLLTAVGTAVVLGAAGYWRQAREADLYVTTAAGARVPLNLAATGPERLAELVRMAALAPNSHNTQAWRFTAVPGGVHIAVDPARRTPVVDPDDHHLFVSLGAAVETLIIAATAYGTTARPEIAADGTVTLIFAEGVAASPLLPAIRIRQSHRGLYDGSALTEADRVALKADPTLRLIEDAPTRTALRDLTVAAYGAQMADTAYRAELKSWLRFSQGAALESRDGLFSGCSGSPALPQMLGESLFGVLVTAKGQSEALAAQIDSTPALAFLVSDPDTPAGRIDTGRRLARICLAATAQGLAMAHINPAIESPDSRAEVARICGVTSGRPSILLRLGRTLDLMPYSLRRPSAQTLLT
;
A
#
# COMPACT_ATOMS: atom_id res chain seq x y z
N MET A 1 7.22 47.90 -27.96
CA MET A 1 6.78 46.49 -28.11
C MET A 1 5.59 46.48 -29.07
N ASN A 2 5.69 45.78 -30.21
CA ASN A 2 4.73 45.93 -31.31
C ASN A 2 3.42 45.16 -31.02
N ARG A 3 2.24 45.74 -31.32
CA ARG A 3 0.92 45.18 -30.94
C ARG A 3 0.69 43.77 -31.49
N ARG A 4 1.27 43.45 -32.66
CA ARG A 4 1.27 42.10 -33.26
C ARG A 4 2.06 41.08 -32.44
N THR A 5 3.21 41.47 -31.87
CA THR A 5 4.06 40.60 -31.05
C THR A 5 3.40 40.26 -29.70
N LEU A 6 2.65 41.20 -29.13
CA LEU A 6 1.86 40.97 -27.92
C LEU A 6 0.70 40.00 -28.19
N LEU A 7 -0.02 40.17 -29.30
CA LEU A 7 -1.14 39.29 -29.68
C LEU A 7 -0.69 37.87 -30.03
N THR A 8 0.45 37.69 -30.70
CA THR A 8 1.02 36.35 -30.92
C THR A 8 1.51 35.73 -29.62
N ALA A 9 2.18 36.48 -28.74
CA ALA A 9 2.62 35.96 -27.45
C ALA A 9 1.44 35.50 -26.56
N VAL A 10 0.36 36.30 -26.51
CA VAL A 10 -0.87 35.94 -25.78
C VAL A 10 -1.56 34.74 -26.44
N GLY A 11 -1.69 34.71 -27.77
CA GLY A 11 -2.28 33.59 -28.50
C GLY A 11 -1.51 32.28 -28.29
N THR A 12 -0.18 32.31 -28.36
CA THR A 12 0.68 31.15 -28.07
C THR A 12 0.55 30.71 -26.62
N ALA A 13 0.52 31.64 -25.65
CA ALA A 13 0.33 31.31 -24.24
C ALA A 13 -1.05 30.66 -23.98
N VAL A 14 -2.12 31.14 -24.61
CA VAL A 14 -3.47 30.55 -24.50
C VAL A 14 -3.53 29.16 -25.15
N VAL A 15 -2.93 28.98 -26.32
CA VAL A 15 -2.90 27.66 -26.99
C VAL A 15 -2.06 26.66 -26.20
N LEU A 16 -0.89 27.06 -25.68
CA LEU A 16 -0.06 26.21 -24.81
C LEU A 16 -0.78 25.88 -23.49
N GLY A 17 -1.48 26.86 -22.90
CA GLY A 17 -2.30 26.66 -21.71
C GLY A 17 -3.45 25.67 -21.96
N ALA A 18 -4.17 25.82 -23.07
CA ALA A 18 -5.24 24.91 -23.47
C ALA A 18 -4.70 23.50 -23.77
N ALA A 19 -3.59 23.37 -24.51
CA ALA A 19 -2.96 22.09 -24.78
C ALA A 19 -2.47 21.39 -23.49
N GLY A 20 -1.91 22.16 -22.56
CA GLY A 20 -1.54 21.67 -21.23
C GLY A 20 -2.75 21.17 -20.43
N TYR A 21 -3.85 21.93 -20.44
CA TYR A 21 -5.10 21.54 -19.80
C TYR A 21 -5.69 20.25 -20.39
N TRP A 22 -5.80 20.16 -21.72
CA TRP A 22 -6.31 18.97 -22.41
C TRP A 22 -5.44 17.73 -22.14
N ARG A 23 -4.11 17.90 -22.11
CA ARG A 23 -3.20 16.83 -21.74
C ARG A 23 -3.44 16.35 -20.31
N GLN A 24 -3.56 17.27 -19.35
CA GLN A 24 -3.81 16.93 -17.95
C GLN A 24 -5.17 16.23 -17.76
N ALA A 25 -6.22 16.70 -18.43
CA ALA A 25 -7.54 16.06 -18.39
C ALA A 25 -7.49 14.63 -18.95
N ARG A 26 -6.80 14.43 -20.09
CA ARG A 26 -6.61 13.10 -20.67
C ARG A 26 -5.78 12.17 -19.79
N GLU A 27 -4.74 12.68 -19.13
CA GLU A 27 -3.96 11.92 -18.16
C GLU A 27 -4.81 11.52 -16.95
N ALA A 28 -5.73 12.37 -16.51
CA ALA A 28 -6.66 12.06 -15.42
C ALA A 28 -7.63 10.94 -15.80
N ASP A 29 -8.25 11.02 -16.97
CA ASP A 29 -9.14 9.98 -17.48
C ASP A 29 -8.40 8.65 -17.68
N LEU A 30 -7.19 8.71 -18.23
CA LEU A 30 -6.35 7.52 -18.41
C LEU A 30 -5.93 6.92 -17.06
N TYR A 31 -5.65 7.76 -16.07
CA TYR A 31 -5.34 7.31 -14.72
C TYR A 31 -6.51 6.54 -14.11
N VAL A 32 -7.72 7.11 -14.15
CA VAL A 32 -8.92 6.49 -13.57
C VAL A 32 -9.24 5.18 -14.28
N THR A 33 -9.20 5.15 -15.61
CA THR A 33 -9.46 3.94 -16.40
C THR A 33 -8.39 2.86 -16.18
N THR A 34 -7.11 3.23 -16.08
CA THR A 34 -6.03 2.28 -15.76
C THR A 34 -6.20 1.70 -14.35
N ALA A 35 -6.55 2.54 -13.37
CA ALA A 35 -6.80 2.11 -12.00
C ALA A 35 -8.00 1.14 -11.93
N ALA A 36 -9.08 1.43 -12.66
CA ALA A 36 -10.26 0.59 -12.75
C ALA A 36 -9.96 -0.74 -13.47
N GLY A 37 -9.16 -0.71 -14.53
CA GLY A 37 -8.75 -1.89 -15.30
C GLY A 37 -8.02 -2.94 -14.45
N ALA A 38 -7.17 -2.52 -13.51
CA ALA A 38 -6.52 -3.44 -12.58
C ALA A 38 -7.51 -4.12 -11.60
N ARG A 39 -8.73 -3.58 -11.45
CA ARG A 39 -9.75 -3.95 -10.46
C ARG A 39 -11.02 -4.54 -11.08
N VAL A 40 -10.97 -4.92 -12.35
CA VAL A 40 -12.07 -5.68 -12.98
C VAL A 40 -12.21 -7.06 -12.33
N PRO A 41 -13.42 -7.67 -12.33
CA PRO A 41 -13.61 -9.02 -11.81
C PRO A 41 -12.69 -10.01 -12.51
N LEU A 42 -12.41 -11.15 -11.86
CA LEU A 42 -11.68 -12.24 -12.48
C LEU A 42 -12.46 -12.78 -13.69
N ASN A 43 -11.77 -13.07 -14.79
CA ASN A 43 -12.36 -13.83 -15.89
C ASN A 43 -12.41 -15.31 -15.53
N LEU A 44 -13.57 -15.81 -15.08
CA LEU A 44 -13.73 -17.20 -14.65
C LEU A 44 -13.64 -18.24 -15.78
N ALA A 45 -13.70 -17.80 -17.05
CA ALA A 45 -13.47 -18.67 -18.19
C ALA A 45 -11.98 -18.82 -18.56
N ALA A 46 -11.09 -18.00 -17.97
CA ALA A 46 -9.66 -18.08 -18.21
C ALA A 46 -9.08 -19.42 -17.73
N THR A 47 -8.17 -19.99 -18.51
CA THR A 47 -7.49 -21.26 -18.19
C THR A 47 -5.97 -21.14 -18.35
N GLY A 48 -5.22 -22.09 -17.80
CA GLY A 48 -3.77 -22.17 -17.97
C GLY A 48 -3.04 -20.84 -17.68
N PRO A 49 -2.20 -20.34 -18.63
CA PRO A 49 -1.47 -19.08 -18.45
C PRO A 49 -2.35 -17.85 -18.23
N GLU A 50 -3.52 -17.76 -18.87
CA GLU A 50 -4.43 -16.62 -18.72
C GLU A 50 -5.02 -16.57 -17.31
N ARG A 51 -5.41 -17.73 -16.77
CA ARG A 51 -5.85 -17.85 -15.38
C ARG A 51 -4.76 -17.38 -14.42
N LEU A 52 -3.52 -17.80 -14.63
CA LEU A 52 -2.40 -17.35 -13.79
C LEU A 52 -2.18 -15.84 -13.89
N ALA A 53 -2.26 -15.26 -15.09
CA ALA A 53 -2.15 -13.82 -15.28
C ALA A 53 -3.25 -13.04 -14.53
N GLU A 54 -4.47 -13.56 -14.50
CA GLU A 54 -5.60 -13.01 -13.73
C GLU A 54 -5.35 -13.08 -12.22
N LEU A 55 -4.83 -14.21 -11.72
CA LEU A 55 -4.44 -14.36 -10.31
C LEU A 55 -3.31 -13.40 -9.91
N VAL A 56 -2.29 -13.25 -10.76
CA VAL A 56 -1.20 -12.30 -10.54
C VAL A 56 -1.70 -10.85 -10.57
N ARG A 57 -2.63 -10.50 -11.46
CA ARG A 57 -3.27 -9.18 -11.50
C ARG A 57 -3.99 -8.87 -10.18
N MET A 58 -4.70 -9.84 -9.62
CA MET A 58 -5.36 -9.68 -8.31
C MET A 58 -4.34 -9.60 -7.16
N ALA A 59 -3.31 -10.44 -7.18
CA ALA A 59 -2.21 -10.42 -6.20
C ALA A 59 -1.51 -9.05 -6.13
N ALA A 60 -1.35 -8.38 -7.28
CA ALA A 60 -0.75 -7.05 -7.34
C ALA A 60 -1.52 -5.98 -6.54
N LEU A 61 -2.81 -6.17 -6.25
CA LEU A 61 -3.61 -5.23 -5.45
C LEU A 61 -3.29 -5.27 -3.94
N ALA A 62 -2.49 -6.26 -3.51
CA ALA A 62 -2.05 -6.40 -2.13
C ALA A 62 -1.41 -5.12 -1.57
N PRO A 63 -1.61 -4.83 -0.27
CA PRO A 63 -0.86 -3.78 0.40
C PRO A 63 0.64 -4.11 0.38
N ASN A 64 1.47 -3.12 0.08
CA ASN A 64 2.93 -3.28 0.04
C ASN A 64 3.63 -1.95 0.31
N SER A 65 4.85 -2.01 0.83
CA SER A 65 5.65 -0.84 1.22
C SER A 65 5.94 0.07 0.02
N HIS A 66 5.71 1.37 0.18
CA HIS A 66 5.87 2.41 -0.84
C HIS A 66 5.19 2.14 -2.20
N ASN A 67 4.30 1.14 -2.29
CA ASN A 67 3.79 0.63 -3.57
C ASN A 67 4.92 0.17 -4.53
N THR A 68 6.07 -0.28 -4.00
CA THR A 68 7.22 -0.81 -4.76
C THR A 68 6.86 -2.06 -5.57
N GLN A 69 5.86 -2.80 -5.07
CA GLN A 69 5.38 -4.06 -5.60
C GLN A 69 6.52 -5.06 -5.79
N ALA A 70 7.47 -5.15 -4.86
CA ALA A 70 8.76 -5.84 -5.02
C ALA A 70 8.66 -7.39 -5.05
N TRP A 71 7.90 -7.92 -6.00
CA TRP A 71 7.67 -9.34 -6.22
C TRP A 71 7.85 -9.71 -7.69
N ARG A 72 8.21 -10.98 -7.90
CA ARG A 72 8.24 -11.68 -9.19
C ARG A 72 7.49 -12.99 -9.05
N PHE A 73 6.65 -13.29 -10.03
CA PHE A 73 5.91 -14.53 -10.14
C PHE A 73 6.54 -15.36 -11.25
N THR A 74 6.76 -16.64 -11.04
CA THR A 74 7.27 -17.56 -12.08
C THR A 74 6.32 -18.73 -12.19
N ALA A 75 5.78 -18.97 -13.39
CA ALA A 75 4.87 -20.09 -13.61
C ALA A 75 5.59 -21.42 -13.36
N VAL A 76 4.91 -22.37 -12.72
CA VAL A 76 5.38 -23.75 -12.57
C VAL A 76 4.23 -24.73 -12.83
N PRO A 77 4.52 -26.03 -13.07
CA PRO A 77 3.47 -27.02 -13.25
C PRO A 77 2.47 -27.01 -12.08
N GLY A 78 1.21 -26.71 -12.39
CA GLY A 78 0.13 -26.67 -11.40
C GLY A 78 0.17 -25.51 -10.41
N GLY A 79 1.03 -24.50 -10.61
CA GLY A 79 1.27 -23.51 -9.57
C GLY A 79 2.05 -22.27 -9.99
N VAL A 80 2.59 -21.59 -8.98
CA VAL A 80 3.42 -20.39 -9.13
C VAL A 80 4.48 -20.30 -8.03
N HIS A 81 5.71 -19.94 -8.40
CA HIS A 81 6.72 -19.46 -7.46
C HIS A 81 6.63 -17.94 -7.34
N ILE A 82 6.77 -17.44 -6.12
CA ILE A 82 6.68 -16.01 -5.79
C ILE A 82 7.92 -15.65 -4.99
N ALA A 83 8.77 -14.78 -5.54
CA ALA A 83 10.01 -14.34 -4.92
C ALA A 83 10.06 -12.81 -4.84
N VAL A 84 10.92 -12.30 -3.96
CA VAL A 84 11.20 -10.86 -3.89
C VAL A 84 11.91 -10.37 -5.16
N ASP A 85 11.62 -9.14 -5.57
CA ASP A 85 12.41 -8.43 -6.57
C ASP A 85 13.47 -7.56 -5.88
N PRO A 86 14.75 -7.99 -5.84
CA PRO A 86 15.78 -7.27 -5.11
C PRO A 86 16.06 -5.88 -5.70
N ALA A 87 15.73 -5.64 -6.97
CA ALA A 87 15.90 -4.33 -7.62
C ALA A 87 14.89 -3.28 -7.14
N ARG A 88 13.88 -3.69 -6.35
CA ARG A 88 12.79 -2.85 -5.85
C ARG A 88 12.78 -2.74 -4.33
N ARG A 89 13.87 -3.16 -3.69
CA ARG A 89 14.10 -3.00 -2.25
C ARG A 89 14.16 -1.52 -1.89
N THR A 90 13.92 -1.24 -0.61
CA THR A 90 13.98 0.10 -0.05
C THR A 90 14.96 0.13 1.13
N PRO A 91 16.28 0.04 0.88
CA PRO A 91 17.28 -0.23 1.91
C PRO A 91 17.47 0.86 2.96
N VAL A 92 16.99 2.10 2.77
CA VAL A 92 17.11 3.14 3.81
C VAL A 92 15.94 3.06 4.80
N VAL A 93 14.71 2.92 4.31
CA VAL A 93 13.51 2.77 5.16
C VAL A 93 13.32 1.35 5.71
N ASP A 94 13.79 0.32 5.01
CA ASP A 94 13.64 -1.09 5.36
C ASP A 94 14.99 -1.83 5.24
N PRO A 95 16.01 -1.46 6.06
CA PRO A 95 17.38 -1.96 5.91
C PRO A 95 17.53 -3.47 6.14
N ASP A 96 16.60 -4.08 6.86
CA ASP A 96 16.59 -5.51 7.16
C ASP A 96 15.57 -6.30 6.33
N ASP A 97 14.98 -5.70 5.29
CA ASP A 97 13.97 -6.30 4.39
C ASP A 97 12.72 -6.84 5.12
N HIS A 98 12.39 -6.27 6.27
CA HIS A 98 11.21 -6.71 7.02
C HIS A 98 9.92 -6.43 6.25
N HIS A 99 9.71 -5.19 5.82
CA HIS A 99 8.54 -4.80 5.05
C HIS A 99 8.51 -5.41 3.65
N LEU A 100 9.68 -5.71 3.06
CA LEU A 100 9.79 -6.43 1.80
C LEU A 100 9.10 -7.81 1.89
N PHE A 101 9.45 -8.63 2.89
CA PHE A 101 8.87 -9.96 3.06
C PHE A 101 7.40 -9.91 3.53
N VAL A 102 7.02 -8.94 4.36
CA VAL A 102 5.60 -8.70 4.71
C VAL A 102 4.80 -8.35 3.45
N SER A 103 5.34 -7.53 2.55
CA SER A 103 4.70 -7.19 1.28
C SER A 103 4.54 -8.43 0.37
N LEU A 104 5.56 -9.30 0.30
CA LEU A 104 5.49 -10.57 -0.43
C LEU A 104 4.37 -11.46 0.12
N GLY A 105 4.30 -11.62 1.45
CA GLY A 105 3.25 -12.38 2.12
C GLY A 105 1.84 -11.85 1.85
N ALA A 106 1.68 -10.53 1.80
CA ALA A 106 0.40 -9.94 1.45
C ALA A 106 -0.03 -10.27 0.01
N ALA A 107 0.92 -10.27 -0.94
CA ALA A 107 0.65 -10.70 -2.31
C ALA A 107 0.32 -12.19 -2.43
N VAL A 108 1.06 -13.05 -1.72
CA VAL A 108 0.81 -14.49 -1.62
C VAL A 108 -0.62 -14.77 -1.16
N GLU A 109 -1.04 -14.18 -0.05
CA GLU A 109 -2.39 -14.43 0.48
C GLU A 109 -3.48 -13.84 -0.41
N THR A 110 -3.25 -12.67 -0.99
CA THR A 110 -4.19 -12.06 -1.94
C THR A 110 -4.38 -12.98 -3.17
N LEU A 111 -3.30 -13.62 -3.64
CA LEU A 111 -3.35 -14.61 -4.72
C LEU A 111 -4.14 -15.86 -4.31
N ILE A 112 -3.87 -16.42 -3.12
CA ILE A 112 -4.60 -17.59 -2.59
C ILE A 112 -6.11 -17.29 -2.49
N ILE A 113 -6.49 -16.11 -1.96
CA ILE A 113 -7.89 -15.69 -1.89
C ILE A 113 -8.48 -15.54 -3.29
N ALA A 114 -7.76 -14.93 -4.23
CA ALA A 114 -8.19 -14.82 -5.63
C ALA A 114 -8.41 -16.20 -6.30
N ALA A 115 -7.55 -17.18 -6.01
CA ALA A 115 -7.62 -18.53 -6.55
C ALA A 115 -8.92 -19.27 -6.18
N THR A 116 -9.53 -18.92 -5.04
CA THR A 116 -10.80 -19.51 -4.61
C THR A 116 -11.95 -19.21 -5.56
N ALA A 117 -11.86 -18.15 -6.37
CA ALA A 117 -12.85 -17.84 -7.41
C ALA A 117 -12.93 -18.91 -8.50
N TYR A 118 -11.83 -19.64 -8.71
CA TYR A 118 -11.73 -20.75 -9.67
C TYR A 118 -11.93 -22.12 -9.03
N GLY A 119 -12.43 -22.18 -7.78
CA GLY A 119 -12.59 -23.46 -7.07
C GLY A 119 -11.31 -24.02 -6.44
N THR A 120 -10.21 -23.26 -6.48
CA THR A 120 -8.89 -23.72 -6.01
C THR A 120 -8.36 -22.98 -4.79
N THR A 121 -7.46 -23.61 -4.07
CA THR A 121 -6.63 -22.99 -3.04
C THR A 121 -5.18 -23.43 -3.20
N ALA A 122 -4.28 -22.84 -2.42
CA ALA A 122 -2.92 -23.34 -2.28
C ALA A 122 -2.46 -23.19 -0.83
N ARG A 123 -1.69 -24.17 -0.35
CA ARG A 123 -0.92 -24.02 0.89
C ARG A 123 0.45 -23.47 0.51
N PRO A 124 0.90 -22.34 1.09
CA PRO A 124 2.22 -21.81 0.80
C PRO A 124 3.31 -22.69 1.42
N GLU A 125 4.25 -23.10 0.59
CA GLU A 125 5.53 -23.65 1.00
C GLU A 125 6.57 -22.55 0.90
N ILE A 126 7.22 -22.23 2.03
CA ILE A 126 8.15 -21.10 2.12
C ILE A 126 9.56 -21.66 2.30
N ALA A 127 10.43 -21.38 1.34
CA ALA A 127 11.85 -21.72 1.41
C ALA A 127 12.61 -20.80 2.38
N ALA A 128 13.84 -21.19 2.76
CA ALA A 128 14.66 -20.44 3.71
C ALA A 128 15.03 -19.02 3.22
N ASP A 129 15.13 -18.84 1.90
CA ASP A 129 15.39 -17.55 1.24
C ASP A 129 14.13 -16.68 1.11
N GLY A 130 12.97 -17.18 1.56
CA GLY A 130 11.68 -16.51 1.47
C GLY A 130 10.95 -16.69 0.14
N THR A 131 11.47 -17.50 -0.79
CA THR A 131 10.73 -17.89 -1.99
C THR A 131 9.50 -18.72 -1.59
N VAL A 132 8.34 -18.39 -2.13
CA VAL A 132 7.07 -19.07 -1.84
C VAL A 132 6.61 -19.88 -3.04
N THR A 133 6.29 -21.15 -2.82
CA THR A 133 5.67 -22.02 -3.82
C THR A 133 4.20 -22.21 -3.48
N LEU A 134 3.34 -21.99 -4.47
CA LEU A 134 1.91 -22.28 -4.42
C LEU A 134 1.57 -23.33 -5.45
N ILE A 135 1.23 -24.55 -5.01
CA ILE A 135 0.64 -25.59 -5.87
C ILE A 135 -0.87 -25.56 -5.65
N PHE A 136 -1.62 -25.38 -6.73
CA PHE A 136 -3.07 -25.27 -6.66
C PHE A 136 -3.73 -26.64 -6.45
N ALA A 137 -4.67 -26.68 -5.53
CA ALA A 137 -5.54 -27.82 -5.25
C ALA A 137 -7.00 -27.41 -5.43
N GLU A 138 -7.80 -28.30 -6.03
CA GLU A 138 -9.23 -28.11 -6.27
C GLU A 138 -10.08 -28.35 -5.01
N GLY A 139 -11.35 -27.94 -5.07
CA GLY A 139 -12.37 -28.32 -4.10
C GLY A 139 -12.63 -27.30 -2.99
N VAL A 140 -12.40 -26.01 -3.26
CA VAL A 140 -12.63 -24.93 -2.28
C VAL A 140 -13.66 -23.93 -2.79
N ALA A 141 -14.57 -23.51 -1.91
CA ALA A 141 -15.53 -22.46 -2.21
C ALA A 141 -14.87 -21.07 -2.25
N ALA A 142 -15.44 -20.16 -3.05
CA ALA A 142 -14.97 -18.79 -3.12
C ALA A 142 -14.95 -18.12 -1.74
N SER A 143 -13.83 -17.48 -1.40
CA SER A 143 -13.66 -16.78 -0.14
C SER A 143 -14.62 -15.57 -0.06
N PRO A 144 -15.26 -15.33 1.10
CA PRO A 144 -16.06 -14.11 1.30
C PRO A 144 -15.22 -12.83 1.25
N LEU A 145 -13.88 -12.93 1.36
CA LEU A 145 -12.95 -11.79 1.25
C LEU A 145 -12.62 -11.42 -0.20
N LEU A 146 -12.96 -12.27 -1.18
CA LEU A 146 -12.64 -12.07 -2.59
C LEU A 146 -13.10 -10.70 -3.15
N PRO A 147 -14.36 -10.25 -2.90
CA PRO A 147 -14.82 -8.96 -3.42
C PRO A 147 -14.01 -7.77 -2.87
N ALA A 148 -13.52 -7.88 -1.64
CA ALA A 148 -12.78 -6.82 -0.96
C ALA A 148 -11.43 -6.51 -1.62
N ILE A 149 -10.81 -7.47 -2.33
CA ILE A 149 -9.50 -7.26 -2.98
C ILE A 149 -9.51 -6.04 -3.90
N ARG A 150 -10.61 -5.85 -4.63
CA ARG A 150 -10.71 -4.84 -5.70
C ARG A 150 -10.98 -3.44 -5.16
N ILE A 151 -11.60 -3.35 -3.97
CA ILE A 151 -11.98 -2.08 -3.35
C ILE A 151 -11.06 -1.68 -2.19
N ARG A 152 -10.23 -2.59 -1.68
CA ARG A 152 -9.28 -2.31 -0.61
C ARG A 152 -8.28 -1.24 -1.04
N GLN A 153 -8.15 -0.23 -0.22
CA GLN A 153 -7.22 0.89 -0.42
C GLN A 153 -6.63 1.34 0.90
N SER A 154 -5.43 1.92 0.85
CA SER A 154 -4.89 2.68 1.98
C SER A 154 -5.38 4.12 1.87
N HIS A 155 -6.23 4.55 2.80
CA HIS A 155 -6.85 5.87 2.81
C HIS A 155 -6.08 6.78 3.77
N ARG A 156 -5.41 7.80 3.26
CA ARG A 156 -4.57 8.76 4.01
C ARG A 156 -5.28 10.10 4.35
N GLY A 157 -6.57 10.24 4.07
CA GLY A 157 -7.38 11.39 4.51
C GLY A 157 -7.79 11.32 6.00
N LEU A 158 -8.60 12.27 6.46
CA LEU A 158 -9.13 12.22 7.83
C LEU A 158 -10.27 11.20 7.95
N TYR A 159 -10.44 10.66 9.15
CA TYR A 159 -11.56 9.78 9.48
C TYR A 159 -12.59 10.54 10.32
N ASP A 160 -13.83 10.04 10.34
CA ASP A 160 -14.96 10.69 11.01
C ASP A 160 -14.98 10.51 12.54
N GLY A 161 -14.04 9.72 13.09
CA GLY A 161 -13.92 9.44 14.52
C GLY A 161 -14.98 8.48 15.08
N SER A 162 -15.87 7.93 14.25
CA SER A 162 -16.90 6.98 14.70
C SER A 162 -16.28 5.71 15.31
N ALA A 163 -16.73 5.33 16.51
CA ALA A 163 -16.21 4.14 17.19
C ALA A 163 -16.41 2.87 16.36
N LEU A 164 -15.54 1.88 16.54
CA LEU A 164 -15.74 0.57 15.95
C LEU A 164 -17.03 -0.06 16.50
N THR A 165 -17.80 -0.68 15.62
CA THR A 165 -18.98 -1.49 15.97
C THR A 165 -18.54 -2.87 16.48
N GLU A 166 -19.45 -3.62 17.09
CA GLU A 166 -19.10 -4.99 17.50
C GLU A 166 -18.82 -5.90 16.29
N ALA A 167 -19.53 -5.70 15.17
CA ALA A 167 -19.27 -6.41 13.92
C ALA A 167 -17.84 -6.14 13.40
N ASP A 168 -17.36 -4.90 13.51
CA ASP A 168 -15.98 -4.54 13.16
C ASP A 168 -14.97 -5.32 14.02
N ARG A 169 -15.18 -5.35 15.34
CA ARG A 169 -14.29 -6.05 16.28
C ARG A 169 -14.28 -7.55 16.01
N VAL A 170 -15.44 -8.16 15.77
CA VAL A 170 -15.55 -9.59 15.45
C VAL A 170 -14.83 -9.91 14.15
N ALA A 171 -15.02 -9.11 13.10
CA ALA A 171 -14.36 -9.32 11.82
C ALA A 171 -12.83 -9.21 11.92
N LEU A 172 -12.33 -8.25 12.71
CA LEU A 172 -10.89 -8.02 12.90
C LEU A 172 -10.25 -9.07 13.82
N LYS A 173 -10.92 -9.47 14.90
CA LYS A 173 -10.42 -10.46 15.88
C LYS A 173 -10.42 -11.90 15.36
N ALA A 174 -10.88 -12.14 14.13
CA ALA A 174 -10.72 -13.42 13.45
C ALA A 174 -9.23 -13.80 13.31
N ASP A 175 -8.32 -12.82 13.32
CA ASP A 175 -6.89 -13.06 13.51
C ASP A 175 -6.47 -12.77 14.97
N PRO A 176 -6.04 -13.77 15.74
CA PRO A 176 -5.68 -13.59 17.15
C PRO A 176 -4.36 -12.81 17.35
N THR A 177 -3.58 -12.61 16.30
CA THR A 177 -2.32 -11.85 16.35
C THR A 177 -2.55 -10.34 16.22
N LEU A 178 -3.73 -9.94 15.71
CA LEU A 178 -4.11 -8.54 15.63
C LEU A 178 -4.50 -8.01 17.01
N ARG A 179 -3.91 -6.88 17.36
CA ARG A 179 -4.18 -6.19 18.62
C ARG A 179 -4.79 -4.84 18.33
N LEU A 180 -6.00 -4.62 18.83
CA LEU A 180 -6.73 -3.37 18.69
C LEU A 180 -6.45 -2.45 19.88
N ILE A 181 -6.20 -1.18 19.58
CA ILE A 181 -5.93 -0.13 20.56
C ILE A 181 -6.98 0.96 20.36
N GLU A 182 -7.96 0.98 21.26
CA GLU A 182 -9.08 1.92 21.23
C GLU A 182 -9.00 2.95 22.36
N ASP A 183 -8.18 2.70 23.39
CA ASP A 183 -8.03 3.61 24.51
C ASP A 183 -7.23 4.86 24.12
N ALA A 184 -7.72 6.02 24.57
CA ALA A 184 -7.10 7.29 24.22
C ALA A 184 -5.64 7.41 24.68
N PRO A 185 -5.25 7.03 25.92
CA PRO A 185 -3.86 7.19 26.38
C PRO A 185 -2.83 6.44 25.51
N THR A 186 -3.10 5.17 25.17
CA THR A 186 -2.17 4.37 24.35
C THR A 186 -2.12 4.91 22.92
N ARG A 187 -3.26 5.31 22.34
CA ARG A 187 -3.27 5.95 21.00
C ARG A 187 -2.47 7.24 20.99
N THR A 188 -2.59 8.10 22.00
CA THR A 188 -1.80 9.34 22.10
C THR A 188 -0.30 9.04 22.24
N ALA A 189 0.08 8.07 23.06
CA ALA A 189 1.49 7.67 23.20
C ALA A 189 2.08 7.15 21.87
N LEU A 190 1.35 6.30 21.15
CA LEU A 190 1.76 5.82 19.83
C LEU A 190 1.78 6.93 18.78
N ARG A 191 0.84 7.87 18.84
CA ARG A 191 0.79 9.05 17.97
C ARG A 191 2.05 9.89 18.13
N ASP A 192 2.39 10.26 19.35
CA ASP A 192 3.57 11.11 19.61
C ASP A 192 4.87 10.42 19.23
N LEU A 193 4.99 9.12 19.54
CA LEU A 193 6.13 8.30 19.13
C LEU A 193 6.25 8.22 17.59
N THR A 194 5.14 8.00 16.89
CA THR A 194 5.10 7.91 15.42
C THR A 194 5.46 9.24 14.77
N VAL A 195 4.96 10.35 15.31
CA VAL A 195 5.29 11.70 14.83
C VAL A 195 6.76 12.03 15.05
N ALA A 196 7.31 11.68 16.22
CA ALA A 196 8.73 11.88 16.53
C ALA A 196 9.64 11.02 15.63
N ALA A 197 9.32 9.74 15.46
CA ALA A 197 10.05 8.83 14.59
C ALA A 197 10.06 9.31 13.14
N TYR A 198 8.90 9.74 12.63
CA TYR A 198 8.79 10.31 11.29
C TYR A 198 9.59 11.61 11.13
N GLY A 199 9.58 12.47 12.15
CA GLY A 199 10.41 13.68 12.17
C GLY A 199 11.91 13.38 12.08
N ALA A 200 12.38 12.36 12.80
CA ALA A 200 13.77 11.89 12.73
C ALA A 200 14.13 11.33 11.34
N GLN A 201 13.24 10.54 10.73
CA GLN A 201 13.42 10.05 9.35
C GLN A 201 13.48 11.20 8.34
N MET A 202 12.62 12.20 8.49
CA MET A 202 12.64 13.41 7.64
C MET A 202 13.91 14.26 7.84
N ALA A 203 14.62 14.13 8.96
CA ALA A 203 15.92 14.79 9.13
C ALA A 203 17.05 14.06 8.39
N ASP A 204 16.89 12.78 8.07
CA ASP A 204 17.87 11.99 7.32
C ASP A 204 17.81 12.28 5.81
N THR A 205 18.95 12.72 5.27
CA THR A 205 19.13 12.97 3.84
C THR A 205 18.99 11.73 2.97
N ALA A 206 19.43 10.56 3.44
CA ALA A 206 19.33 9.30 2.70
C ALA A 206 17.86 8.85 2.61
N TYR A 207 17.14 8.93 3.72
CA TYR A 207 15.70 8.63 3.77
C TYR A 207 14.92 9.55 2.81
N ARG A 208 15.19 10.85 2.83
CA ARG A 208 14.54 11.82 1.93
C ARG A 208 14.83 11.53 0.46
N ALA A 209 16.06 11.15 0.13
CA ALA A 209 16.43 10.79 -1.24
C ALA A 209 15.69 9.54 -1.71
N GLU A 210 15.64 8.50 -0.87
CA GLU A 210 14.89 7.28 -1.16
C GLU A 210 13.39 7.55 -1.29
N LEU A 211 12.76 8.23 -0.31
CA LEU A 211 11.35 8.62 -0.38
C LEU A 211 11.04 9.39 -1.65
N LYS A 212 11.87 10.37 -2.02
CA LYS A 212 11.69 11.17 -3.24
C LYS A 212 11.71 10.29 -4.49
N SER A 213 12.59 9.30 -4.56
CA SER A 213 12.66 8.36 -5.69
C SER A 213 11.40 7.50 -5.86
N TRP A 214 10.65 7.28 -4.78
CA TRP A 214 9.39 6.54 -4.78
C TRP A 214 8.14 7.42 -4.90
N LEU A 215 8.26 8.75 -4.88
CA LEU A 215 7.12 9.64 -5.08
C LEU A 215 6.81 9.82 -6.57
N ARG A 216 5.52 9.88 -6.89
CA ARG A 216 4.99 10.29 -8.19
C ARG A 216 4.20 11.56 -7.96
N PHE A 217 4.62 12.68 -8.54
CA PHE A 217 3.98 13.98 -8.30
C PHE A 217 2.85 14.26 -9.30
N SER A 218 2.87 13.59 -10.46
CA SER A 218 1.87 13.73 -11.52
C SER A 218 1.20 12.41 -11.90
N GLN A 219 0.02 12.51 -12.55
CA GLN A 219 -0.67 11.36 -13.12
C GLN A 219 0.15 10.70 -14.22
N GLY A 220 0.78 11.47 -15.12
CA GLY A 220 1.70 10.95 -16.14
C GLY A 220 2.83 10.09 -15.56
N ALA A 221 3.51 10.56 -14.50
CA ALA A 221 4.58 9.79 -13.85
C ALA A 221 4.05 8.51 -13.18
N ALA A 222 2.86 8.58 -12.58
CA ALA A 222 2.18 7.41 -12.02
C ALA A 222 1.76 6.41 -13.12
N LEU A 223 1.29 6.88 -14.27
CA LEU A 223 0.87 6.06 -15.42
C LEU A 223 2.03 5.32 -16.07
N GLU A 224 3.18 5.99 -16.16
CA GLU A 224 4.42 5.45 -16.74
C GLU A 224 4.99 4.33 -15.87
N SER A 225 5.16 4.60 -14.57
CA SER A 225 5.81 3.67 -13.64
C SER A 225 4.87 2.61 -13.07
N ARG A 226 3.59 2.96 -12.87
CA ARG A 226 2.54 2.15 -12.24
C ARG A 226 2.93 1.58 -10.87
N ASP A 227 3.83 2.28 -10.19
CA ASP A 227 4.34 1.99 -8.85
C ASP A 227 4.54 3.29 -8.07
N GLY A 228 5.08 3.16 -6.86
CA GLY A 228 5.39 4.33 -6.03
C GLY A 228 4.16 5.00 -5.40
N LEU A 229 4.45 6.03 -4.62
CA LEU A 229 3.49 6.84 -3.88
C LEU A 229 3.04 8.02 -4.75
N PHE A 230 1.88 7.90 -5.38
CA PHE A 230 1.25 9.03 -6.06
C PHE A 230 0.70 10.04 -5.03
N SER A 231 1.06 11.31 -5.18
CA SER A 231 0.65 12.39 -4.26
C SER A 231 -0.87 12.52 -4.12
N GLY A 232 -1.61 12.32 -5.22
CA GLY A 232 -3.07 12.33 -5.23
C GLY A 232 -3.69 11.24 -4.33
N CYS A 233 -3.03 10.10 -4.15
CA CYS A 233 -3.46 9.05 -3.22
C CYS A 233 -3.21 9.40 -1.75
N SER A 234 -2.57 10.54 -1.47
CA SER A 234 -2.27 11.02 -0.12
C SER A 234 -2.97 12.35 0.19
N GLY A 235 -3.92 12.78 -0.65
CA GLY A 235 -4.72 14.00 -0.47
C GLY A 235 -3.98 15.28 -0.88
N SER A 236 -2.76 15.16 -1.41
CA SER A 236 -2.02 16.30 -1.96
C SER A 236 -2.38 16.51 -3.44
N PRO A 237 -2.50 17.77 -3.91
CA PRO A 237 -2.74 18.05 -5.32
C PRO A 237 -1.68 17.42 -6.24
N ALA A 238 -2.08 16.99 -7.43
CA ALA A 238 -1.14 16.60 -8.47
C ALA A 238 -0.41 17.84 -9.00
N LEU A 239 0.91 17.75 -9.10
CA LEU A 239 1.77 18.82 -9.63
C LEU A 239 2.54 18.30 -10.84
N PRO A 240 2.92 19.15 -11.81
CA PRO A 240 3.86 18.76 -12.85
C PRO A 240 5.13 18.16 -12.22
N GLN A 241 5.62 17.03 -12.74
CA GLN A 241 6.67 16.23 -12.10
C GLN A 241 7.93 17.05 -11.76
N MET A 242 8.44 17.83 -12.70
CA MET A 242 9.61 18.70 -12.47
C MET A 242 9.39 19.74 -11.37
N LEU A 243 8.17 20.27 -11.25
CA LEU A 243 7.82 21.21 -10.19
C LEU A 243 7.70 20.49 -8.84
N GLY A 244 7.08 19.31 -8.80
CA GLY A 244 7.02 18.48 -7.61
C GLY A 244 8.40 18.10 -7.07
N GLU A 245 9.32 17.72 -7.96
CA GLU A 245 10.69 17.34 -7.58
C GLU A 245 11.53 18.51 -7.07
N SER A 246 11.38 19.69 -7.66
CA SER A 246 12.12 20.90 -7.26
C SER A 246 11.53 21.53 -5.99
N LEU A 247 10.21 21.49 -5.83
CA LEU A 247 9.51 22.01 -4.66
C LEU A 247 9.40 21.01 -3.52
N PHE A 248 9.88 19.76 -3.68
CA PHE A 248 9.78 18.72 -2.65
C PHE A 248 10.29 19.20 -1.29
N GLY A 249 11.46 19.83 -1.23
CA GLY A 249 12.02 20.35 0.03
C GLY A 249 11.24 21.51 0.65
N VAL A 250 10.39 22.19 -0.13
CA VAL A 250 9.56 23.33 0.30
C VAL A 250 8.15 22.87 0.68
N LEU A 251 7.57 21.93 -0.06
CA LEU A 251 6.21 21.41 0.14
C LEU A 251 6.15 20.26 1.16
N VAL A 252 7.23 19.48 1.26
CA VAL A 252 7.34 18.34 2.16
C VAL A 252 8.32 18.70 3.28
N THR A 253 7.86 19.57 4.17
CA THR A 253 8.61 19.92 5.38
C THR A 253 8.35 18.88 6.46
N ALA A 254 9.37 18.57 7.28
CA ALA A 254 9.22 17.65 8.41
C ALA A 254 8.05 18.08 9.31
N LYS A 255 7.98 19.38 9.65
CA LYS A 255 6.92 19.94 10.49
C LYS A 255 5.51 19.73 9.90
N GLY A 256 5.28 20.13 8.65
CA GLY A 256 3.95 20.04 8.05
C GLY A 256 3.48 18.60 7.87
N GLN A 257 4.39 17.68 7.53
CA GLN A 257 4.07 16.26 7.41
C GLN A 257 3.83 15.61 8.79
N SER A 258 4.60 15.98 9.81
CA SER A 258 4.36 15.58 11.20
C SER A 258 3.00 16.06 11.73
N GLU A 259 2.61 17.30 11.44
CA GLU A 259 1.29 17.85 11.79
C GLU A 259 0.15 17.11 11.06
N ALA A 260 0.33 16.80 9.77
CA ALA A 260 -0.64 16.02 9.01
C ALA A 260 -0.80 14.59 9.56
N LEU A 261 0.32 13.93 9.89
CA LEU A 261 0.33 12.59 10.48
C LEU A 261 -0.33 12.57 11.86
N ALA A 262 -0.05 13.58 12.68
CA ALA A 262 -0.73 13.81 13.95
C ALA A 262 -2.24 13.89 13.77
N ALA A 263 -2.73 14.79 12.90
CA ALA A 263 -4.15 14.96 12.63
C ALA A 263 -4.82 13.68 12.10
N GLN A 264 -4.10 12.92 11.25
CA GLN A 264 -4.55 11.63 10.74
C GLN A 264 -4.74 10.58 11.85
N ILE A 265 -3.84 10.54 12.84
CA ILE A 265 -3.95 9.62 13.96
C ILE A 265 -5.02 10.11 14.95
N ASP A 266 -5.06 11.41 15.24
CA ASP A 266 -6.02 12.03 16.16
C ASP A 266 -7.47 11.86 15.66
N SER A 267 -7.71 11.81 14.35
CA SER A 267 -9.04 11.55 13.76
C SER A 267 -9.49 10.08 13.83
N THR A 268 -8.64 9.17 14.31
CA THR A 268 -8.85 7.72 14.19
C THR A 268 -9.48 7.11 15.44
N PRO A 269 -10.57 6.32 15.34
CA PRO A 269 -11.20 5.65 16.48
C PRO A 269 -10.41 4.43 17.00
N ALA A 270 -9.56 3.79 16.20
CA ALA A 270 -8.76 2.66 16.64
C ALA A 270 -7.43 2.57 15.89
N LEU A 271 -6.38 2.19 16.60
CA LEU A 271 -5.15 1.69 16.00
C LEU A 271 -5.15 0.15 16.05
N ALA A 272 -4.41 -0.46 15.14
CA ALA A 272 -4.22 -1.89 15.06
C ALA A 272 -2.72 -2.18 14.93
N PHE A 273 -2.21 -3.16 15.65
CA PHE A 273 -0.84 -3.61 15.47
C PHE A 273 -0.74 -5.12 15.27
N LEU A 274 0.29 -5.52 14.52
CA LEU A 274 0.68 -6.90 14.30
C LEU A 274 2.10 -7.14 14.80
N VAL A 275 2.30 -8.31 15.38
CA VAL A 275 3.61 -8.80 15.82
C VAL A 275 4.03 -9.92 14.89
N SER A 276 5.25 -9.83 14.36
CA SER A 276 5.89 -10.91 13.61
C SER A 276 6.67 -11.78 14.59
N ASP A 277 6.33 -13.07 14.66
CA ASP A 277 7.00 -14.05 15.53
C ASP A 277 7.02 -15.43 14.83
N PRO A 278 8.20 -16.01 14.53
CA PRO A 278 9.55 -15.47 14.73
C PRO A 278 9.92 -14.42 13.67
N ASP A 279 10.86 -13.50 13.97
CA ASP A 279 11.38 -12.50 13.01
C ASP A 279 12.35 -13.15 11.98
N THR A 280 11.80 -14.04 11.16
CA THR A 280 12.47 -14.74 10.05
C THR A 280 11.77 -14.39 8.73
N PRO A 281 12.38 -14.60 7.55
CA PRO A 281 11.68 -14.42 6.27
C PRO A 281 10.31 -15.12 6.23
N ALA A 282 10.23 -16.36 6.71
CA ALA A 282 8.97 -17.10 6.78
C ALA A 282 7.94 -16.46 7.74
N GLY A 283 8.36 -16.02 8.93
CA GLY A 283 7.46 -15.34 9.88
C GLY A 283 7.00 -13.96 9.39
N ARG A 284 7.85 -13.24 8.67
CA ARG A 284 7.50 -11.97 8.00
C ARG A 284 6.49 -12.18 6.87
N ILE A 285 6.70 -13.22 6.05
CA ILE A 285 5.73 -13.63 5.03
C ILE A 285 4.40 -14.01 5.67
N ASP A 286 4.39 -14.80 6.75
CA ASP A 286 3.15 -15.14 7.46
C ASP A 286 2.45 -13.88 8.00
N THR A 287 3.21 -12.93 8.54
CA THR A 287 2.70 -11.63 8.99
C THR A 287 2.04 -10.85 7.84
N GLY A 288 2.67 -10.85 6.67
CA GLY A 288 2.10 -10.29 5.45
C GLY A 288 0.80 -10.93 5.01
N ARG A 289 0.72 -12.26 5.09
CA ARG A 289 -0.49 -13.01 4.76
C ARG A 289 -1.64 -12.62 5.69
N ARG A 290 -1.38 -12.56 7.00
CA ARG A 290 -2.37 -12.11 8.00
C ARG A 290 -2.80 -10.68 7.74
N LEU A 291 -1.85 -9.78 7.49
CA LEU A 291 -2.11 -8.39 7.12
C LEU A 291 -3.08 -8.29 5.94
N ALA A 292 -2.88 -9.07 4.88
CA ALA A 292 -3.81 -9.09 3.75
C ALA A 292 -5.24 -9.49 4.18
N ARG A 293 -5.40 -10.56 4.94
CA ARG A 293 -6.74 -10.99 5.43
C ARG A 293 -7.40 -9.92 6.29
N ILE A 294 -6.65 -9.31 7.21
CA ILE A 294 -7.12 -8.24 8.09
C ILE A 294 -7.55 -7.02 7.28
N CYS A 295 -6.73 -6.59 6.31
CA CYS A 295 -7.06 -5.48 5.44
C CYS A 295 -8.33 -5.75 4.62
N LEU A 296 -8.50 -6.98 4.12
CA LEU A 296 -9.69 -7.36 3.36
C LEU A 296 -10.93 -7.47 4.25
N ALA A 297 -10.80 -8.01 5.46
CA ALA A 297 -11.88 -8.12 6.43
C ALA A 297 -12.38 -6.74 6.87
N ALA A 298 -11.48 -5.81 7.22
CA ALA A 298 -11.88 -4.44 7.54
C ALA A 298 -12.51 -3.73 6.34
N THR A 299 -11.96 -3.92 5.12
CA THR A 299 -12.56 -3.36 3.90
C THR A 299 -13.98 -3.89 3.69
N ALA A 300 -14.24 -5.17 3.95
CA ALA A 300 -15.57 -5.76 3.85
C ALA A 300 -16.57 -5.19 4.87
N GLN A 301 -16.10 -4.63 5.99
CA GLN A 301 -16.91 -3.90 6.98
C GLN A 301 -17.03 -2.39 6.69
N GLY A 302 -16.50 -1.93 5.54
CA GLY A 302 -16.49 -0.51 5.18
C GLY A 302 -15.50 0.33 5.98
N LEU A 303 -14.51 -0.29 6.62
CA LEU A 303 -13.45 0.43 7.34
C LEU A 303 -12.36 0.89 6.38
N ALA A 304 -12.01 2.16 6.51
CA ALA A 304 -10.80 2.76 5.95
C ALA A 304 -9.59 2.43 6.83
N MET A 305 -8.42 2.33 6.19
CA MET A 305 -7.16 2.02 6.88
C MET A 305 -5.95 2.66 6.23
N ALA A 306 -4.88 2.90 7.00
CA ALA A 306 -3.56 3.23 6.47
C ALA A 306 -2.45 2.76 7.42
N HIS A 307 -1.26 2.54 6.85
CA HIS A 307 -0.05 2.26 7.63
C HIS A 307 0.48 3.54 8.25
N ILE A 308 0.94 3.45 9.49
CA ILE A 308 1.62 4.51 10.25
C ILE A 308 2.92 3.93 10.83
N ASN A 309 3.72 3.35 9.95
CA ASN A 309 4.90 2.55 10.30
C ASN A 309 6.17 3.29 10.80
N PRO A 310 6.33 4.63 10.76
CA PRO A 310 7.58 5.26 11.24
C PRO A 310 8.01 4.81 12.64
N ALA A 311 7.07 4.60 13.57
CA ALA A 311 7.37 4.12 14.91
C ALA A 311 7.91 2.68 14.98
N ILE A 312 7.72 1.86 13.94
CA ILE A 312 8.20 0.46 13.90
C ILE A 312 9.37 0.27 12.93
N GLU A 313 9.80 1.32 12.21
CA GLU A 313 10.90 1.27 11.25
C GLU A 313 12.28 1.41 11.93
N SER A 314 12.40 2.20 13.01
CA SER A 314 13.65 2.29 13.78
C SER A 314 13.69 1.27 14.94
N PRO A 315 14.86 0.72 15.31
CA PRO A 315 14.99 -0.18 16.46
C PRO A 315 14.51 0.45 17.78
N ASP A 316 14.89 1.70 18.05
CA ASP A 316 14.59 2.39 19.31
C ASP A 316 13.10 2.68 19.45
N SER A 317 12.48 3.25 18.41
CA SER A 317 11.04 3.51 18.43
C SER A 317 10.23 2.20 18.49
N ARG A 318 10.70 1.15 17.80
CA ARG A 318 10.04 -0.16 17.83
C ARG A 318 10.09 -0.82 19.21
N ALA A 319 11.20 -0.69 19.94
CA ALA A 319 11.29 -1.14 21.32
C ALA A 319 10.30 -0.40 22.22
N GLU A 320 10.10 0.90 21.99
CA GLU A 320 9.12 1.69 22.72
C GLU A 320 7.67 1.31 22.36
N VAL A 321 7.37 0.99 21.09
CA VAL A 321 6.08 0.39 20.70
C VAL A 321 5.85 -0.92 21.45
N ALA A 322 6.85 -1.80 21.52
CA ALA A 322 6.74 -3.05 22.26
C ALA A 322 6.42 -2.81 23.74
N ARG A 323 7.07 -1.83 24.37
CA ARG A 323 6.82 -1.43 25.76
C ARG A 323 5.41 -0.89 25.97
N ILE A 324 4.98 0.06 25.13
CA ILE A 324 3.64 0.69 25.19
C ILE A 324 2.55 -0.37 25.01
N CYS A 325 2.74 -1.30 24.08
CA CYS A 325 1.75 -2.31 23.72
C CYS A 325 1.87 -3.63 24.50
N GLY A 326 2.80 -3.74 25.46
CA GLY A 326 3.01 -4.94 26.27
C GLY A 326 3.46 -6.17 25.46
N VAL A 327 4.21 -5.97 24.37
CA VAL A 327 4.75 -7.05 23.54
C VAL A 327 6.01 -7.61 24.20
N THR A 328 5.94 -8.87 24.64
CA THR A 328 7.04 -9.56 25.35
C THR A 328 7.83 -10.53 24.47
N SER A 329 7.27 -10.95 23.33
CA SER A 329 7.93 -11.79 22.32
C SER A 329 7.58 -11.33 20.91
N GLY A 330 8.45 -11.65 19.96
CA GLY A 330 8.32 -11.22 18.57
C GLY A 330 8.65 -9.75 18.33
N ARG A 331 8.36 -9.29 17.12
CA ARG A 331 8.68 -7.94 16.63
C ARG A 331 7.40 -7.18 16.27
N PRO A 332 7.15 -5.98 16.83
CA PRO A 332 6.13 -5.08 16.28
C PRO A 332 6.45 -4.81 14.79
N SER A 333 5.56 -5.27 13.92
CA SER A 333 5.83 -5.42 12.49
C SER A 333 5.05 -4.41 11.67
N ILE A 334 3.79 -4.18 12.02
CA ILE A 334 2.90 -3.29 11.28
C ILE A 334 2.04 -2.52 12.27
N LEU A 335 1.89 -1.21 12.03
CA LEU A 335 0.96 -0.35 12.74
C LEU A 335 -0.02 0.28 11.74
N LEU A 336 -1.31 0.10 12.01
CA LEU A 336 -2.41 0.58 11.18
C LEU A 336 -3.28 1.54 11.97
N ARG A 337 -3.83 2.52 11.27
CA ARG A 337 -5.03 3.24 11.71
C ARG A 337 -6.27 2.64 11.07
N LEU A 338 -7.38 2.62 11.79
CA LEU A 338 -8.67 2.06 11.38
C LEU A 338 -9.81 3.05 11.70
N GLY A 339 -10.71 3.28 10.76
CA GLY A 339 -11.87 4.13 10.98
C GLY A 339 -12.81 4.17 9.79
N ARG A 340 -13.68 5.17 9.75
CA ARG A 340 -14.60 5.42 8.63
C ARG A 340 -14.36 6.81 8.05
N THR A 341 -14.67 6.94 6.76
CA THR A 341 -14.61 8.21 6.05
C THR A 341 -15.50 8.12 4.83
N LEU A 342 -16.10 9.25 4.44
CA LEU A 342 -16.83 9.39 3.19
C LEU A 342 -15.95 9.98 2.09
N ASP A 343 -14.74 10.42 2.43
CA ASP A 343 -13.80 10.95 1.47
C ASP A 343 -13.38 9.84 0.49
N LEU A 344 -13.33 10.22 -0.79
CA LEU A 344 -12.84 9.34 -1.84
C LEU A 344 -11.39 9.68 -2.14
N MET A 345 -10.57 8.64 -2.30
CA MET A 345 -9.19 8.79 -2.75
C MET A 345 -8.98 8.03 -4.06
N PRO A 346 -8.20 8.60 -5.00
CA PRO A 346 -7.84 7.87 -6.22
C PRO A 346 -7.06 6.61 -5.85
N TYR A 347 -7.42 5.49 -6.45
CA TYR A 347 -6.69 4.24 -6.28
C TYR A 347 -5.26 4.37 -6.80
N SER A 348 -4.28 3.81 -6.09
CA SER A 348 -2.93 3.69 -6.62
C SER A 348 -2.89 2.68 -7.78
N LEU A 349 -2.08 2.99 -8.78
CA LEU A 349 -1.84 2.12 -9.94
C LEU A 349 -1.00 0.91 -9.54
N ARG A 350 -1.10 -0.15 -10.36
CA ARG A 350 -0.36 -1.40 -10.22
C ARG A 350 0.29 -1.79 -11.53
N ARG A 351 1.45 -2.42 -11.43
CA ARG A 351 2.15 -3.01 -12.57
C ARG A 351 1.29 -4.13 -13.15
N PRO A 352 1.13 -4.21 -14.47
CA PRO A 352 0.37 -5.29 -15.11
C PRO A 352 1.09 -6.64 -14.90
N SER A 353 0.33 -7.74 -14.93
CA SER A 353 0.87 -9.09 -14.74
C SER A 353 2.02 -9.39 -15.70
N ALA A 354 1.96 -8.92 -16.95
CA ALA A 354 3.05 -9.09 -17.92
C ALA A 354 4.41 -8.50 -17.50
N GLN A 355 4.45 -7.57 -16.53
CA GLN A 355 5.71 -7.02 -16.01
C GLN A 355 6.25 -7.80 -14.79
N THR A 356 5.44 -8.64 -14.17
CA THR A 356 5.78 -9.32 -12.90
C THR A 356 5.71 -10.84 -13.00
N LEU A 357 4.99 -11.37 -13.99
CA LEU A 357 4.90 -12.79 -14.30
C LEU A 357 5.95 -13.15 -15.35
N LEU A 358 6.89 -13.98 -14.94
CA LEU A 358 7.89 -14.62 -15.76
C LEU A 358 7.33 -15.95 -16.27
N THR A 359 7.42 -16.17 -17.57
CA THR A 359 6.96 -17.38 -18.25
C THR A 359 8.04 -18.43 -18.34
#